data_AF-A0A8S3INM3-F1
#
_entry.id   AF-A0A8S3INM3-F1
#
_cell.length_a   1.000
_cell.length_b   1.000
_cell.length_c   1.000
_cell.angle_alpha   90.00
_cell.angle_beta   90.00
_cell.angle_gamma   90.00
#
_symmetry.space_group_name_H-M   'P 1'
#
loop_
_entity.id
_entity.type
_entity.pdbx_description
1 polymer ?
#
loop_
_entity_poly.entity_id
_entity_poly.type
_entity_poly.pdbx_seq_one_letter_code
_entity_poly.pdbx_strand_id
1 'polypeptide(L)'
;MVATFKLNCQRTGCSAHYLNKQLEHAFNKEEVNKLPVSCNVIQDLFDHVKKLVAHMRKSHEQTKLSKCVQTYSETRFNGAYHMLQVFLEIFDKLAIVLDSTHLNQYLLLDKDLLEQICSFLKVFDEVIEQLSDDKKPTIYKVLPLRQRLLNGCQKFNLTTTEV
;
A
#
# COMPACT_ATOMS: atom_id res chain seq x y z
N MET A 1 -18.51 8.63 -22.07
CA MET A 1 -17.56 9.66 -22.53
C MET A 1 -16.59 8.99 -23.50
N VAL A 2 -16.89 9.00 -24.80
CA VAL A 2 -16.04 8.41 -25.85
C VAL A 2 -14.91 9.41 -26.09
N ALA A 3 -13.76 9.17 -25.47
CA ALA A 3 -12.60 10.03 -25.67
C ALA A 3 -12.14 9.94 -27.12
N THR A 4 -11.99 11.11 -27.74
CA THR A 4 -11.56 11.40 -29.11
C THR A 4 -10.17 10.82 -29.44
N PHE A 5 -10.03 9.50 -29.58
CA PHE A 5 -8.83 8.90 -30.14
C PHE A 5 -9.05 8.68 -31.64
N LYS A 6 -8.21 9.32 -32.47
CA LYS A 6 -8.15 9.06 -33.92
C LYS A 6 -7.98 7.55 -34.15
N LEU A 7 -8.56 7.06 -35.24
CA LEU A 7 -8.61 5.64 -35.67
C LEU A 7 -7.26 4.88 -35.67
N ASN A 8 -6.12 5.58 -35.52
CA ASN A 8 -4.76 5.01 -35.56
C ASN A 8 -3.93 5.34 -34.29
N CYS A 9 -4.51 5.29 -33.09
CA CYS A 9 -3.74 5.48 -31.86
C CYS A 9 -3.27 4.14 -31.29
N GLN A 10 -1.96 3.98 -31.11
CA GLN A 10 -1.38 2.81 -30.45
C GLN A 10 -1.34 3.07 -28.94
N ARG A 11 -2.14 2.31 -28.17
CA ARG A 11 -2.24 2.46 -26.71
C ARG A 11 -1.12 1.66 -26.03
N THR A 12 -0.21 2.36 -25.37
CA THR A 12 0.76 1.75 -24.45
C THR A 12 0.17 1.69 -23.03
N GLY A 13 0.31 0.55 -22.35
CA GLY A 13 -0.15 0.39 -20.98
C GLY A 13 0.71 1.19 -19.98
N CYS A 14 0.07 1.70 -18.92
CA CYS A 14 0.77 2.44 -17.86
C CYS A 14 1.38 1.48 -16.83
N SER A 15 2.71 1.47 -16.73
CA SER A 15 3.44 0.57 -15.82
C SER A 15 3.11 0.87 -14.34
N ALA A 16 3.03 2.15 -13.95
CA ALA A 16 2.63 2.54 -12.60
C ALA A 16 1.19 2.08 -12.27
N HIS A 17 0.27 2.13 -13.24
CA HIS A 17 -1.08 1.62 -13.06
C HIS A 17 -1.09 0.10 -12.85
N TYR A 18 -0.31 -0.65 -13.63
CA TYR A 18 -0.22 -2.11 -13.45
C TYR A 18 0.34 -2.49 -12.09
N LEU A 19 1.41 -1.82 -11.63
CA LEU A 19 1.98 -2.08 -10.30
C LEU A 19 0.97 -1.81 -9.18
N ASN A 20 0.29 -0.65 -9.25
CA ASN A 20 -0.78 -0.33 -8.30
C ASN A 20 -1.90 -1.37 -8.30
N LYS A 21 -2.29 -1.90 -9.47
CA LYS A 21 -3.28 -2.96 -9.56
C LYS A 21 -2.82 -4.28 -8.94
N GLN A 22 -1.55 -4.64 -9.10
CA GLN A 22 -1.02 -5.85 -8.45
C GLN A 22 -1.05 -5.73 -6.92
N LEU A 23 -0.65 -4.57 -6.39
CA LEU A 23 -0.75 -4.32 -4.94
C LEU A 23 -2.20 -4.29 -4.48
N GLU A 24 -3.11 -3.62 -5.21
CA GLU A 24 -4.54 -3.60 -4.89
C GLU A 24 -5.13 -5.00 -4.79
N HIS A 25 -4.74 -5.88 -5.71
CA HIS A 25 -5.13 -7.28 -5.68
C HIS A 25 -4.59 -7.99 -4.44
N ALA A 26 -3.31 -7.80 -4.10
CA ALA A 26 -2.71 -8.41 -2.91
C ALA A 26 -3.44 -8.01 -1.61
N PHE A 27 -3.92 -6.77 -1.50
CA PHE A 27 -4.56 -6.26 -0.28
C PHE A 27 -6.08 -6.42 -0.20
N ASN A 28 -6.79 -6.51 -1.33
CA ASN A 28 -8.26 -6.45 -1.34
C ASN A 28 -8.96 -7.60 -2.06
N LYS A 29 -8.23 -8.58 -2.61
CA LYS A 29 -8.82 -9.69 -3.36
C LYS A 29 -8.41 -11.01 -2.75
N GLU A 30 -9.40 -11.88 -2.56
CA GLU A 30 -9.18 -13.28 -2.19
C GLU A 30 -8.76 -14.12 -3.42
N GLU A 31 -9.15 -13.69 -4.62
CA GLU A 31 -8.90 -14.40 -5.87
C GLU A 31 -8.64 -13.44 -7.04
N VAL A 32 -7.66 -13.77 -7.88
CA VAL A 32 -7.35 -13.06 -9.12
C VAL A 32 -7.20 -14.08 -10.24
N ASN A 33 -7.97 -13.93 -11.33
CA ASN A 33 -7.92 -14.84 -12.48
C ASN A 33 -8.10 -16.33 -12.10
N LYS A 34 -9.00 -16.61 -11.15
CA LYS A 34 -9.26 -17.95 -10.60
C LYS A 34 -8.11 -18.56 -9.76
N LEU A 35 -7.16 -17.73 -9.34
CA LEU A 35 -6.06 -18.14 -8.47
C LEU A 35 -6.21 -17.46 -7.11
N PRO A 36 -6.13 -18.22 -6.00
CA PRO A 36 -6.24 -17.63 -4.67
C PRO A 36 -5.03 -16.73 -4.37
N VAL A 37 -5.30 -15.59 -3.76
CA VAL A 37 -4.29 -14.66 -3.26
C VAL A 37 -3.94 -15.08 -1.82
N SER A 38 -2.74 -15.61 -1.62
CA SER A 38 -2.28 -16.09 -0.30
C SER A 38 -1.72 -14.95 0.57
N CYS A 39 -2.56 -13.96 0.90
CA CYS A 39 -2.14 -12.78 1.68
C CYS A 39 -3.05 -12.46 2.89
N ASN A 40 -3.87 -13.40 3.35
CA ASN A 40 -4.90 -13.18 4.38
C ASN A 40 -4.41 -12.40 5.61
N VAL A 41 -3.25 -12.77 6.18
CA VAL A 41 -2.67 -12.09 7.35
C VAL A 41 -2.40 -10.61 7.08
N ILE A 42 -1.89 -10.29 5.89
CA ILE A 42 -1.59 -8.91 5.48
C ILE A 42 -2.90 -8.15 5.17
N GLN A 43 -3.87 -8.84 4.57
CA GLN A 43 -5.19 -8.28 4.27
C GLN A 43 -5.93 -7.91 5.56
N ASP A 44 -5.93 -8.79 6.56
CA ASP A 44 -6.53 -8.56 7.88
C ASP A 44 -5.89 -7.37 8.59
N LEU A 45 -4.55 -7.30 8.60
CA LEU A 45 -3.83 -6.16 9.18
C LEU A 45 -4.19 -4.86 8.46
N PHE A 46 -4.21 -4.86 7.13
CA PHE A 46 -4.54 -3.70 6.32
C PHE A 46 -5.96 -3.20 6.59
N ASP A 47 -6.93 -4.12 6.71
CA ASP A 47 -8.31 -3.78 7.03
C ASP A 47 -8.49 -3.26 8.46
N HIS A 48 -7.77 -3.82 9.43
CA HIS A 48 -7.75 -3.27 10.80
C HIS A 48 -7.20 -1.84 10.83
N VAL A 49 -6.07 -1.58 10.16
CA VAL A 49 -5.51 -0.23 10.06
C VAL A 49 -6.51 0.71 9.38
N LYS A 50 -7.12 0.32 8.26
CA LYS A 50 -8.15 1.13 7.58
C LYS A 50 -9.30 1.52 8.50
N LYS A 51 -9.81 0.59 9.30
CA LYS A 51 -10.92 0.84 10.25
C LYS A 51 -10.50 1.84 11.32
N LEU A 52 -9.31 1.68 11.91
CA LEU A 52 -8.79 2.61 12.91
C LEU A 52 -8.56 4.01 12.32
N VAL A 53 -7.97 4.10 11.13
CA VAL A 53 -7.77 5.38 10.43
C VAL A 53 -9.12 6.06 10.15
N ALA A 54 -10.11 5.31 9.67
CA ALA A 54 -11.44 5.83 9.40
C ALA A 54 -12.13 6.32 10.69
N HIS A 55 -11.96 5.60 11.80
CA HIS A 55 -12.48 6.02 13.09
C HIS A 55 -11.86 7.34 13.54
N MET A 56 -10.53 7.43 13.61
CA MET A 56 -9.81 8.63 14.07
C MET A 56 -10.16 9.89 13.28
N ARG A 57 -10.50 9.74 12.01
CA ARG A 57 -10.99 10.85 11.17
C ARG A 57 -12.41 11.26 11.49
N LYS A 58 -13.30 10.31 11.72
CA LYS A 58 -14.69 10.57 12.08
C LYS A 58 -14.81 11.18 13.48
N SER A 59 -13.98 10.74 14.43
CA SER A 59 -13.96 11.23 15.81
C SER A 59 -13.18 12.53 15.98
N HIS A 60 -12.53 13.04 14.92
CA HIS A 60 -11.60 14.18 14.96
C HIS A 60 -10.43 14.01 15.95
N GLU A 61 -10.18 12.79 16.40
CA GLU A 61 -9.13 12.42 17.34
C GLU A 61 -7.72 12.64 16.79
N GLN A 62 -7.58 12.65 15.46
CA GLN A 62 -6.32 12.98 14.78
C GLN A 62 -5.75 14.37 15.14
N THR A 63 -6.58 15.29 15.65
CA THR A 63 -6.14 16.62 16.13
C THR A 63 -5.22 16.54 17.34
N LYS A 64 -5.24 15.42 18.07
CA LYS A 64 -4.38 15.15 19.22
C LYS A 64 -3.02 14.55 18.82
N LEU A 65 -2.81 14.25 17.53
CA LEU A 65 -1.62 13.59 17.03
C LEU A 65 -0.68 14.59 16.34
N SER A 66 0.61 14.27 16.34
CA SER A 66 1.64 15.10 15.69
C SER A 66 1.61 15.06 14.15
N LYS A 67 0.91 14.08 13.57
CA LYS A 67 0.76 13.90 12.12
C LYS A 67 -0.69 13.59 11.79
N CYS A 68 -1.16 14.14 10.68
CA CYS A 68 -2.51 13.87 10.18
C CYS A 68 -2.55 12.49 9.53
N VAL A 69 -3.48 11.66 9.97
CA VAL A 69 -3.62 10.30 9.47
C VAL A 69 -4.14 10.32 8.03
N GLN A 70 -3.47 9.58 7.14
CA GLN A 70 -3.85 9.57 5.72
C GLN A 70 -4.92 8.52 5.46
N THR A 71 -6.00 8.92 4.77
CA THR A 71 -7.01 7.95 4.31
C THR A 71 -6.55 7.25 3.05
N TYR A 72 -6.73 5.94 3.05
CA TYR A 72 -6.69 5.15 1.84
C TYR A 72 -7.88 5.47 0.93
N SER A 73 -7.62 5.56 -0.38
CA SER A 73 -8.64 5.70 -1.41
C SER A 73 -8.61 4.48 -2.32
N GLU A 74 -9.75 3.80 -2.45
CA GLU A 74 -9.88 2.62 -3.31
C GLU A 74 -9.62 2.90 -4.79
N THR A 75 -9.78 4.16 -5.22
CA THR A 75 -9.57 4.56 -6.62
C THR A 75 -8.11 4.88 -6.96
N ARG A 76 -7.23 5.00 -5.94
CA ARG A 76 -5.81 5.33 -6.08
C ARG A 76 -4.98 4.55 -5.07
N PHE A 77 -4.55 3.36 -5.46
CA PHE A 77 -3.83 2.44 -4.57
C PHE A 77 -2.48 2.98 -4.06
N ASN A 78 -1.88 3.97 -4.74
CA ASN A 78 -0.63 4.59 -4.30
C ASN A 78 -0.69 5.15 -2.87
N GLY A 79 -1.88 5.45 -2.34
CA GLY A 79 -2.05 5.90 -0.95
C GLY A 79 -1.91 4.80 0.12
N ALA A 80 -1.87 3.51 -0.24
CA ALA A 80 -1.82 2.41 0.74
C ALA A 80 -0.54 2.44 1.58
N TYR A 81 0.62 2.56 0.92
CA TYR A 81 1.90 2.67 1.60
C TYR A 81 1.95 3.90 2.51
N HIS A 82 1.55 5.08 2.01
CA HIS A 82 1.61 6.29 2.82
C HIS A 82 0.67 6.26 4.03
N MET A 83 -0.51 5.65 3.92
CA MET A 83 -1.38 5.40 5.08
C MET A 83 -0.69 4.53 6.13
N LEU A 84 -0.17 3.38 5.72
CA LEU A 84 0.50 2.45 6.62
C LEU A 84 1.73 3.08 7.27
N GLN A 85 2.54 3.81 6.49
CA GLN A 85 3.73 4.50 6.98
C GLN A 85 3.38 5.58 8.00
N VAL A 86 2.39 6.43 7.73
CA VAL A 86 1.96 7.46 8.70
C VAL A 86 1.36 6.82 9.95
N PHE A 87 0.59 5.74 9.80
CA PHE A 87 0.03 4.98 10.92
C PHE A 87 1.14 4.38 11.80
N LEU A 88 2.19 3.84 11.19
CA LEU A 88 3.36 3.33 11.89
C LEU A 88 4.11 4.43 12.67
N GLU A 89 4.32 5.60 12.06
CA GLU A 89 5.02 6.73 12.70
C GLU A 89 4.30 7.28 13.94
N ILE A 90 2.98 7.12 14.01
CA ILE A 90 2.16 7.55 15.15
C ILE A 90 1.77 6.39 16.06
N PHE A 91 2.20 5.16 15.75
CA PHE A 91 1.70 3.92 16.36
C PHE A 91 1.71 3.99 17.89
N ASP A 92 2.84 4.39 18.48
CA ASP A 92 3.01 4.42 19.94
C ASP A 92 2.15 5.50 20.64
N LYS A 93 1.65 6.49 19.89
CA LYS A 93 0.78 7.55 20.40
C LYS A 93 -0.71 7.22 20.28
N LEU A 94 -1.07 6.19 19.50
CA LEU A 94 -2.47 5.83 19.24
C LEU A 94 -3.19 5.37 20.49
N ALA A 95 -2.51 4.63 21.37
CA ALA A 95 -3.09 4.12 22.62
C ALA A 95 -3.70 5.21 23.52
N ILE A 96 -3.18 6.45 23.45
CA ILE A 96 -3.65 7.58 24.26
C ILE A 96 -4.91 8.23 23.67
N VAL A 97 -5.13 8.02 22.36
CA VAL A 97 -6.11 8.77 21.58
C VAL A 97 -7.37 7.94 21.30
N LEU A 98 -7.24 6.61 21.24
CA LEU A 98 -8.33 5.69 20.94
C LEU A 98 -9.25 5.47 22.15
N ASP A 99 -10.55 5.26 21.87
CA ASP A 99 -11.51 4.78 22.86
C ASP A 99 -11.25 3.31 23.25
N SER A 100 -11.96 2.81 24.27
CA SER A 100 -11.77 1.45 24.79
C SER A 100 -12.04 0.35 23.76
N THR A 101 -12.92 0.57 22.79
CA THR A 101 -13.28 -0.45 21.78
C THR A 101 -12.19 -0.56 20.72
N HIS A 102 -11.69 0.57 20.24
CA HIS A 102 -10.64 0.64 19.23
C HIS A 102 -9.25 0.38 19.82
N LEU A 103 -9.04 0.65 21.11
CA LEU A 103 -7.83 0.29 21.84
C LEU A 103 -7.59 -1.22 21.81
N ASN A 104 -8.62 -2.04 22.05
CA ASN A 104 -8.50 -3.50 21.97
C ASN A 104 -8.09 -3.97 20.57
N GLN A 105 -8.65 -3.37 19.52
CA GLN A 105 -8.26 -3.68 18.14
C GLN A 105 -6.81 -3.27 17.84
N TYR A 106 -6.40 -2.10 18.34
CA TYR A 106 -5.03 -1.62 18.22
C TYR A 106 -4.02 -2.53 18.93
N LEU A 107 -4.34 -3.03 20.13
CA LEU A 107 -3.45 -3.92 20.89
C LEU A 107 -3.24 -5.30 20.23
N LEU A 108 -4.13 -5.69 19.31
CA LEU A 108 -4.01 -6.92 18.52
C LEU A 108 -3.17 -6.72 17.24
N LEU A 109 -2.77 -5.49 16.91
CA LEU A 109 -1.92 -5.24 15.75
C LEU A 109 -0.48 -5.66 16.03
N ASP A 110 0.04 -6.48 15.13
CA ASP A 110 1.45 -6.80 15.08
C ASP A 110 2.23 -5.63 14.47
N LYS A 111 2.92 -4.88 15.34
CA LYS A 111 3.75 -3.73 14.94
C LYS A 111 4.94 -4.18 14.09
N ASP A 112 5.56 -5.30 14.42
CA ASP A 112 6.73 -5.81 13.69
C ASP A 112 6.34 -6.21 12.27
N LEU A 113 5.19 -6.86 12.10
CA LEU A 113 4.63 -7.16 10.79
C LEU A 113 4.30 -5.87 10.01
N LEU A 114 3.71 -4.86 10.66
CA LEU A 114 3.45 -3.56 10.03
C LEU A 114 4.75 -2.90 9.55
N GLU A 115 5.82 -2.92 10.35
CA GLU A 115 7.14 -2.41 9.97
C GLU A 115 7.72 -3.14 8.75
N GLN A 116 7.61 -4.48 8.73
CA GLN A 116 8.04 -5.30 7.61
C GLN A 116 7.27 -4.98 6.32
N ILE A 117 5.94 -4.82 6.41
CA ILE A 117 5.09 -4.46 5.27
C ILE A 117 5.46 -3.06 4.75
N CYS A 118 5.63 -2.07 5.63
CA CYS A 118 6.06 -0.73 5.23
C CYS A 118 7.42 -0.75 4.53
N SER A 119 8.38 -1.50 5.06
CA SER A 119 9.71 -1.67 4.45
C SER A 119 9.63 -2.32 3.07
N PHE A 120 8.80 -3.37 2.92
CA PHE A 120 8.55 -4.03 1.64
C PHE A 120 7.92 -3.08 0.61
N LEU A 121 6.82 -2.39 0.99
CA LEU A 121 6.07 -1.51 0.11
C LEU A 121 6.84 -0.25 -0.30
N LYS A 122 7.76 0.23 0.53
CA LYS A 122 8.60 1.39 0.22
C LYS A 122 9.32 1.25 -1.12
N VAL A 123 9.81 0.06 -1.44
CA VAL A 123 10.49 -0.20 -2.72
C VAL A 123 9.54 -0.06 -3.91
N PHE A 124 8.27 -0.44 -3.74
CA PHE A 124 7.25 -0.26 -4.77
C PHE A 124 6.89 1.21 -4.96
N ASP A 125 6.76 1.96 -3.87
CA ASP A 125 6.50 3.40 -3.89
C ASP A 125 7.59 4.16 -4.65
N GLU A 126 8.87 3.91 -4.31
CA GLU A 126 10.03 4.48 -5.00
C GLU A 126 10.07 4.14 -6.51
N VAL A 127 9.63 2.94 -6.89
CA VAL A 127 9.57 2.52 -8.30
C VAL A 127 8.42 3.24 -9.02
N ILE A 128 7.25 3.34 -8.39
CA ILE A 128 6.09 4.04 -8.93
C ILE A 128 6.44 5.51 -9.14
N GLU A 129 7.04 6.18 -8.17
CA GLU A 129 7.49 7.57 -8.27
C GLU A 129 8.44 7.77 -9.46
N GLN A 130 9.43 6.89 -9.62
CA GLN A 130 10.39 6.97 -10.73
C GLN A 130 9.78 6.75 -12.11
N LEU A 131 8.73 5.91 -12.21
CA LEU A 131 8.00 5.66 -13.44
C LEU A 131 6.99 6.76 -13.77
N SER A 132 6.58 7.53 -12.76
CA SER A 132 5.63 8.64 -12.86
C SER A 132 6.28 10.01 -13.10
N ASP A 133 7.62 10.09 -13.15
CA ASP A 133 8.36 11.33 -13.47
C ASP A 133 7.99 11.83 -14.89
N ASP A 134 7.54 13.07 -14.98
CA ASP A 134 7.13 13.75 -16.21
C ASP A 134 8.20 14.71 -16.75
N LYS A 135 9.28 14.94 -16.00
CA LYS A 135 10.38 15.85 -16.36
C LYS A 135 11.53 15.14 -17.07
N LYS A 136 11.62 13.81 -16.93
CA LYS A 136 12.69 12.98 -17.49
C LYS A 136 12.10 11.78 -18.22
N PRO A 137 12.75 11.24 -19.27
CA PRO A 137 12.28 10.01 -19.89
C PRO A 137 12.28 8.86 -18.88
N THR A 138 11.19 8.08 -18.82
CA THR A 138 11.01 6.99 -17.85
C THR A 138 10.86 5.61 -18.49
N ILE A 139 10.54 5.53 -19.78
CA ILE A 139 10.24 4.27 -20.46
C ILE A 139 11.38 3.25 -20.39
N TYR A 140 12.64 3.70 -20.50
CA TYR A 140 13.82 2.84 -20.40
C TYR A 140 14.02 2.28 -18.98
N LYS A 141 13.41 2.88 -17.95
CA LYS A 141 13.49 2.43 -16.56
C LYS A 141 12.55 1.27 -16.26
N VAL A 142 11.54 1.01 -17.12
CA VAL A 142 10.52 -0.02 -16.87
C VAL A 142 11.14 -1.41 -16.66
N LEU A 143 12.06 -1.84 -17.53
CA LEU A 143 12.68 -3.16 -17.42
C LEU A 143 13.64 -3.26 -16.21
N PRO A 144 14.57 -2.32 -15.98
CA PRO A 144 15.43 -2.36 -14.78
C PRO A 144 14.64 -2.31 -13.47
N LEU A 145 13.62 -1.45 -13.36
CA LEU A 145 12.83 -1.33 -12.13
C LEU A 145 11.95 -2.56 -11.90
N ARG A 146 11.41 -3.17 -12.97
CA ARG A 146 10.75 -4.48 -12.85
C ARG A 146 11.69 -5.54 -12.28
N GLN A 147 12.93 -5.62 -12.78
CA GLN A 147 13.91 -6.58 -12.26
C GLN A 147 14.25 -6.31 -10.80
N ARG A 148 14.39 -5.03 -10.40
CA ARG A 148 14.59 -4.64 -9.00
C ARG A 148 13.46 -5.15 -8.10
N LEU A 149 12.19 -5.02 -8.51
CA LEU A 149 11.05 -5.54 -7.76
C LEU A 149 11.07 -7.06 -7.64
N LEU A 150 11.36 -7.78 -8.74
CA LEU A 150 11.46 -9.24 -8.72
C LEU A 150 12.54 -9.73 -7.75
N ASN A 151 13.72 -9.09 -7.77
CA ASN A 151 14.81 -9.39 -6.84
C ASN A 151 14.40 -9.11 -5.39
N GLY A 152 13.61 -8.05 -5.14
CA GLY A 152 13.05 -7.73 -3.84
C GLY A 152 12.11 -8.83 -3.33
N CYS A 153 11.17 -9.26 -4.16
CA CYS A 153 10.24 -10.35 -3.81
C CYS A 153 10.97 -11.67 -3.52
N GLN A 154 12.02 -12.00 -4.27
CA GLN A 154 12.81 -13.21 -4.04
C GLN A 154 13.55 -13.18 -2.70
N LYS A 155 14.13 -12.03 -2.32
CA LYS A 155 14.82 -11.88 -1.03
C LYS A 155 13.87 -12.06 0.15
N PHE A 156 12.66 -11.50 0.06
CA PHE A 156 11.65 -11.67 1.09
C PHE A 156 11.21 -13.13 1.26
N ASN A 157 11.06 -13.89 0.17
CA ASN A 157 10.70 -15.30 0.25
C ASN A 157 11.77 -16.17 0.95
N LEU A 158 13.06 -15.80 0.82
CA LEU A 158 14.17 -16.52 1.47
C LEU A 158 14.23 -16.22 2.97
N THR A 159 13.92 -15.00 3.41
CA THR A 159 13.89 -14.66 4.84
C THR A 159 12.75 -15.31 5.61
N THR A 160 11.65 -15.70 4.96
CA THR A 160 10.51 -16.36 5.62
C THR A 160 10.69 -17.88 5.76
N THR A 161 11.71 -18.47 5.13
CA THR A 161 11.97 -19.92 5.17
C THR A 161 13.02 -20.35 6.19
N GLU A 162 13.63 -19.40 6.92
CA GLU A 162 14.65 -19.66 7.94
C GLU A 162 14.12 -19.57 9.40
N VAL A 163 12.81 -19.72 9.62
CA VAL A 163 12.19 -19.81 10.97
C VAL A 163 11.46 -21.12 11.16
#